data_AF-A0A660ZUY2-F1
#
_entry.id   AF-A0A660ZUY2-F1
#
_cell.length_a   1.000
_cell.length_b   1.000
_cell.length_c   1.000
_cell.angle_alpha   90.00
_cell.angle_beta   90.00
_cell.angle_gamma   90.00
#
_symmetry.space_group_name_H-M   'P 1'
#
loop_
_entity.id
_entity.type
_entity.pdbx_description
1 polymer ?
#
loop_
_entity_poly.entity_id
_entity_poly.type
_entity_poly.pdbx_seq_one_letter_code
_entity_poly.pdbx_strand_id
1 'polypeptide(L)'
;EVYKNDADTKKQGMKPKQRQRFHWEKSRPLMTPLREWMRKKIQEREVEPNSGLGEAIAYMDKHWKKLTLFLTVPGAPLDNNICEAALKRVILHRKNSLFYRSQKGAWVGDLFMSLISTCQYSKANPFEYLTELQMHTKAARNNPQAWMPWNYLRACEDTDT
;
A
#
# COMPACT_ATOMS: atom_id res chain seq x y z
N GLU A 1 -10.31 -4.72 -18.79
CA GLU A 1 -11.64 -4.54 -18.16
C GLU A 1 -11.63 -4.27 -16.65
N VAL A 2 -11.28 -5.21 -15.75
CA VAL A 2 -11.42 -4.98 -14.28
C VAL A 2 -10.63 -3.76 -13.77
N TYR A 3 -9.38 -3.58 -14.23
CA TYR A 3 -8.58 -2.39 -13.92
C TYR A 3 -9.14 -1.09 -14.51
N LYS A 4 -9.81 -1.17 -15.67
CA LYS A 4 -10.49 -0.03 -16.29
C LYS A 4 -11.68 0.40 -15.44
N ASN A 5 -12.52 -0.55 -15.02
CA ASN A 5 -13.61 -0.33 -14.08
C ASN A 5 -13.10 0.35 -12.79
N ASP A 6 -11.96 -0.11 -12.25
CA ASP A 6 -11.36 0.49 -11.06
C ASP A 6 -10.93 1.95 -11.29
N ALA A 7 -10.26 2.22 -12.41
CA ALA A 7 -9.86 3.57 -12.79
C ALA A 7 -11.06 4.51 -12.96
N ASP A 8 -12.14 4.03 -13.57
CA ASP A 8 -13.36 4.81 -13.79
C ASP A 8 -14.06 5.15 -12.46
N THR A 9 -14.12 4.21 -11.52
CA THR A 9 -14.68 4.47 -10.18
C THR A 9 -13.90 5.54 -9.41
N LYS A 10 -12.57 5.55 -9.56
CA LYS A 10 -11.69 6.56 -8.97
C LYS A 10 -11.88 7.93 -9.61
N LYS A 11 -11.96 7.99 -10.95
CA LYS A 11 -12.23 9.24 -11.69
C LYS A 11 -13.56 9.88 -11.32
N GLN A 12 -14.58 9.06 -11.05
CA GLN A 12 -15.91 9.51 -10.62
C GLN A 12 -15.99 9.86 -9.12
N GLY A 13 -14.88 9.73 -8.37
CA GLY A 13 -14.86 10.06 -6.93
C GLY A 13 -15.77 9.15 -6.08
N MET A 14 -16.04 7.92 -6.52
CA MET A 14 -16.95 7.03 -5.82
C MET A 14 -16.45 6.71 -4.39
N LYS A 15 -17.35 6.81 -3.41
CA LYS A 15 -17.07 6.41 -2.03
C LYS A 15 -16.84 4.89 -1.93
N PRO A 16 -16.16 4.38 -0.88
CA PRO A 16 -15.82 2.96 -0.74
C PRO A 16 -16.98 1.97 -0.99
N LYS A 17 -18.18 2.26 -0.46
CA LYS A 17 -19.38 1.42 -0.67
C LYS A 17 -19.91 1.49 -2.11
N GLN A 18 -19.89 2.67 -2.74
CA GLN A 18 -20.34 2.84 -4.12
C GLN A 18 -19.41 2.10 -5.09
N ARG A 19 -18.09 2.24 -4.90
CA ARG A 19 -17.08 1.51 -5.67
C ARG A 19 -17.22 -0.01 -5.52
N GLN A 20 -17.44 -0.51 -4.30
CA GLN A 20 -17.68 -1.93 -4.06
C GLN A 20 -18.93 -2.43 -4.80
N ARG A 21 -20.04 -1.69 -4.74
CA ARG A 21 -21.26 -2.03 -5.49
C ARG A 21 -21.03 -2.03 -7.00
N PHE A 22 -20.32 -1.03 -7.52
CA PHE A 22 -19.95 -0.97 -8.94
C PHE A 22 -19.15 -2.20 -9.36
N HIS A 23 -18.14 -2.60 -8.57
CA HIS A 23 -17.36 -3.80 -8.86
C HIS A 23 -18.18 -5.08 -8.74
N TRP A 24 -19.12 -5.16 -7.80
CA TRP A 24 -20.05 -6.27 -7.70
C TRP A 24 -20.90 -6.41 -8.97
N GLU A 25 -21.38 -5.31 -9.53
CA GLU A 25 -22.25 -5.31 -10.72
C GLU A 25 -21.45 -5.48 -12.03
N LYS A 26 -20.28 -4.87 -12.15
CA LYS A 26 -19.52 -4.78 -13.41
C LYS A 26 -18.28 -5.66 -13.49
N SER A 27 -17.61 -5.93 -12.36
CA SER A 27 -16.36 -6.71 -12.33
C SER A 27 -16.57 -8.17 -11.95
N ARG A 28 -17.50 -8.48 -11.03
CA ARG A 28 -17.80 -9.87 -10.64
C ARG A 28 -18.21 -10.78 -11.81
N PRO A 29 -19.02 -10.32 -12.80
CA PRO A 29 -19.36 -11.15 -13.96
C PRO A 29 -18.15 -11.48 -14.85
N LEU A 30 -17.05 -10.72 -14.75
CA LEU A 30 -15.80 -10.99 -15.46
C LEU A 30 -14.90 -11.95 -14.68
N MET A 31 -14.91 -11.84 -13.35
CA MET A 31 -14.08 -12.66 -12.47
C MET A 31 -14.54 -14.12 -12.42
N THR A 32 -15.84 -14.38 -12.46
CA THR A 32 -16.37 -15.75 -12.35
C THR A 32 -15.94 -16.62 -13.54
N PRO A 33 -16.16 -16.21 -14.80
CA PRO A 33 -15.71 -16.97 -15.97
C PRO A 33 -14.19 -17.11 -16.04
N LEU A 34 -13.44 -16.10 -15.59
CA LEU A 34 -11.98 -16.17 -15.53
C LEU A 34 -11.51 -17.32 -14.63
N ARG A 35 -12.12 -17.47 -13.44
CA ARG A 35 -11.78 -18.56 -12.52
C ARG A 35 -12.07 -19.93 -13.11
N GLU A 36 -13.24 -20.07 -13.73
CA GLU A 36 -13.67 -21.32 -14.36
C GLU A 36 -12.75 -21.67 -15.54
N TRP A 37 -12.42 -20.70 -16.37
CA TRP A 37 -11.49 -20.86 -17.48
C TRP A 37 -10.11 -21.34 -17.00
N MET A 38 -9.54 -20.72 -15.95
CA MET A 38 -8.25 -21.14 -15.41
C MET A 38 -8.28 -22.57 -14.88
N ARG A 39 -9.35 -22.96 -14.17
CA ARG A 39 -9.52 -24.33 -13.67
C ARG A 39 -9.67 -25.34 -14.81
N LYS A 40 -10.43 -24.98 -15.84
CA LYS A 40 -10.64 -25.80 -17.03
C LYS A 40 -9.33 -26.09 -17.76
N LYS A 41 -8.46 -25.09 -17.93
CA LYS A 41 -7.13 -25.27 -18.56
C LYS A 41 -6.26 -26.32 -17.86
N ILE A 42 -6.32 -26.40 -16.54
CA ILE A 42 -5.61 -27.43 -15.77
C ILE A 42 -6.29 -28.80 -15.90
N GLN A 43 -7.63 -28.85 -15.80
CA GLN A 43 -8.40 -30.09 -15.88
C GLN A 43 -8.28 -30.79 -17.25
N GLU A 44 -8.29 -30.02 -18.33
CA GLU A 44 -8.15 -30.50 -19.70
C GLU A 44 -6.69 -30.77 -20.12
N ARG A 45 -5.74 -30.62 -19.18
CA ARG A 45 -4.29 -30.79 -19.40
C ARG A 45 -3.72 -29.90 -20.50
N GLU A 46 -4.35 -28.77 -20.77
CA GLU A 46 -3.81 -27.75 -21.69
C GLU A 46 -2.65 -26.97 -21.05
N VAL A 47 -2.62 -26.92 -19.72
CA VAL A 47 -1.53 -26.31 -18.94
C VAL A 47 -0.99 -27.34 -17.97
N GLU A 48 0.31 -27.61 -18.07
CA GLU A 48 1.03 -28.48 -17.13
C GLU A 48 1.03 -27.84 -15.73
N PRO A 49 0.56 -28.52 -14.67
CA PRO A 49 0.46 -27.96 -13.32
C PRO A 49 1.79 -27.42 -12.77
N ASN A 50 2.91 -28.05 -13.12
CA ASN A 50 4.25 -27.66 -12.69
C ASN A 50 4.94 -26.66 -13.61
N SER A 51 4.26 -26.19 -14.66
CA SER A 51 4.76 -25.07 -15.47
C SER A 51 4.57 -23.76 -14.71
N GLY A 52 5.33 -22.71 -15.07
CA GLY A 52 5.15 -21.39 -14.45
C GLY A 52 3.73 -20.82 -14.59
N LEU A 53 3.00 -21.16 -15.66
CA LEU A 53 1.59 -20.80 -15.81
C LEU A 53 0.68 -21.65 -14.91
N GLY A 54 0.97 -22.94 -14.78
CA GLY A 54 0.26 -23.84 -13.88
C GLY A 54 0.38 -23.41 -12.41
N GLU A 55 1.59 -23.05 -11.98
CA GLU A 55 1.85 -22.51 -10.64
C GLU A 55 1.11 -21.19 -10.40
N ALA A 56 1.09 -20.29 -11.39
CA ALA A 56 0.36 -19.02 -11.30
C ALA A 56 -1.16 -19.26 -11.15
N ILE A 57 -1.74 -20.18 -11.94
CA ILE A 57 -3.15 -20.56 -11.83
C ILE A 57 -3.44 -21.16 -10.45
N ALA A 58 -2.60 -22.07 -9.97
CA ALA A 58 -2.76 -22.69 -8.66
C ALA A 58 -2.70 -21.64 -7.53
N TYR A 59 -1.78 -20.68 -7.62
CA TYR A 59 -1.68 -19.56 -6.70
C TYR A 59 -2.96 -18.70 -6.71
N MET A 60 -3.43 -18.30 -7.89
CA MET A 60 -4.65 -17.50 -8.03
C MET A 60 -5.87 -18.23 -7.47
N ASP A 61 -6.03 -19.53 -7.71
CA ASP A 61 -7.17 -20.28 -7.20
C ASP A 61 -7.11 -20.46 -5.67
N LYS A 62 -5.92 -20.77 -5.13
CA LYS A 62 -5.67 -20.87 -3.68
C LYS A 62 -5.99 -19.58 -2.95
N HIS A 63 -5.66 -18.43 -3.55
CA HIS A 63 -5.84 -17.11 -2.95
C HIS A 63 -7.06 -16.35 -3.45
N TRP A 64 -7.95 -17.00 -4.21
CA TRP A 64 -9.07 -16.35 -4.92
C TRP A 64 -9.91 -15.45 -4.02
N LYS A 65 -10.29 -15.93 -2.83
CA LYS A 65 -11.10 -15.16 -1.87
C LYS A 65 -10.42 -13.84 -1.48
N LYS A 66 -9.10 -13.85 -1.28
CA LYS A 66 -8.31 -12.67 -0.89
C LYS A 66 -8.16 -11.72 -2.09
N LEU A 67 -7.87 -12.26 -3.27
CA LEU A 67 -7.70 -11.49 -4.52
C LEU A 67 -8.99 -10.86 -5.03
N THR A 68 -10.15 -11.28 -4.52
CA THR A 68 -11.47 -10.76 -4.92
C THR A 68 -12.18 -9.96 -3.83
N LEU A 69 -11.49 -9.58 -2.75
CA LEU A 69 -12.08 -8.80 -1.65
C LEU A 69 -12.66 -7.45 -2.09
N PHE A 70 -12.12 -6.83 -3.14
CA PHE A 70 -12.67 -5.59 -3.71
C PHE A 70 -14.12 -5.72 -4.20
N LEU A 71 -14.62 -6.96 -4.41
CA LEU A 71 -16.02 -7.22 -4.76
C LEU A 71 -16.95 -7.18 -3.53
N THR A 72 -16.45 -7.45 -2.34
CA THR A 72 -17.27 -7.70 -1.14
C THR A 72 -16.98 -6.77 0.03
N VAL A 73 -15.75 -6.25 0.13
CA VAL A 73 -15.30 -5.38 1.22
C VAL A 73 -15.19 -3.95 0.73
N PRO A 74 -16.00 -3.02 1.27
CA PRO A 74 -15.89 -1.60 0.94
C PRO A 74 -14.47 -1.07 1.19
N GLY A 75 -13.88 -0.44 0.18
CA GLY A 75 -12.56 0.19 0.29
C GLY A 75 -11.38 -0.75 0.09
N ALA A 76 -11.59 -2.06 -0.06
CA ALA A 76 -10.51 -2.97 -0.42
C ALA A 76 -9.89 -2.56 -1.78
N PRO A 77 -8.55 -2.46 -1.87
CA PRO A 77 -7.88 -2.16 -3.13
C PRO A 77 -7.95 -3.38 -4.08
N LEU A 78 -7.84 -3.12 -5.38
CA LEU A 78 -7.82 -4.18 -6.40
C LEU A 78 -6.52 -4.99 -6.35
N ASP A 79 -5.43 -4.34 -5.97
CA ASP A 79 -4.08 -4.88 -5.93
C ASP A 79 -3.33 -4.36 -4.70
N ASN A 80 -2.11 -4.86 -4.52
CA ASN A 80 -1.24 -4.47 -3.42
C ASN A 80 -0.20 -3.40 -3.80
N ASN A 81 -0.39 -2.69 -4.92
CA ASN A 81 0.64 -1.81 -5.48
C ASN A 81 1.08 -0.71 -4.50
N ILE A 82 0.18 -0.23 -3.65
CA ILE A 82 0.50 0.77 -2.63
C ILE A 82 1.53 0.22 -1.62
N CYS A 83 1.30 -0.99 -1.12
CA CYS A 83 2.22 -1.62 -0.17
C CYS A 83 3.53 -2.01 -0.87
N GLU A 84 3.47 -2.50 -2.10
CA GLU A 84 4.67 -2.80 -2.89
C GLU A 84 5.52 -1.55 -3.14
N ALA A 85 4.90 -0.43 -3.49
CA ALA A 85 5.59 0.85 -3.65
C ALA A 85 6.23 1.33 -2.34
N ALA A 86 5.57 1.11 -1.20
CA ALA A 86 6.16 1.39 0.11
C ALA A 86 7.37 0.48 0.41
N LEU A 87 7.24 -0.83 0.18
CA LEU A 87 8.32 -1.80 0.40
C LEU A 87 9.53 -1.58 -0.53
N LYS A 88 9.30 -1.16 -1.77
CA LYS A 88 10.37 -0.85 -2.75
C LYS A 88 11.35 0.18 -2.21
N ARG A 89 10.89 1.20 -1.47
CA ARG A 89 11.77 2.20 -0.85
C ARG A 89 12.71 1.58 0.18
N VAL A 90 12.18 0.71 1.04
CA VAL A 90 12.97 -0.03 2.04
C VAL A 90 14.00 -0.96 1.38
N ILE A 91 13.60 -1.65 0.31
CA ILE A 91 14.50 -2.51 -0.45
C ILE A 91 15.63 -1.70 -1.10
N LEU A 92 15.30 -0.57 -1.74
CA LEU A 92 16.28 0.31 -2.36
C LEU A 92 17.28 0.87 -1.35
N HIS A 93 16.79 1.30 -0.18
CA HIS A 93 17.66 1.78 0.89
C HIS A 93 18.65 0.71 1.36
N ARG A 94 18.17 -0.52 1.62
CA ARG A 94 19.04 -1.64 2.00
C ARG A 94 20.10 -1.94 0.93
N LYS A 95 19.72 -1.85 -0.35
CA LYS A 95 20.66 -2.01 -1.47
C LYS A 95 21.71 -0.90 -1.50
N ASN A 96 21.33 0.35 -1.22
CA ASN A 96 22.22 1.51 -1.29
C ASN A 96 23.14 1.65 -0.07
N SER A 97 22.67 1.26 1.13
CA SER A 97 23.47 1.33 2.36
C SER A 97 24.56 0.26 2.42
N LEU A 98 24.42 -0.83 1.65
CA LEU A 98 25.28 -2.03 1.59
C LEU A 98 25.42 -2.80 2.92
N PHE A 99 25.81 -2.14 4.01
CA PHE A 99 25.95 -2.69 5.35
C PHE A 99 25.90 -1.58 6.41
N TYR A 100 25.56 -1.98 7.64
CA TYR A 100 25.73 -1.12 8.82
C TYR A 100 26.88 -1.65 9.68
N ARG A 101 27.74 -0.75 10.16
CA ARG A 101 28.91 -1.11 11.00
C ARG A 101 28.51 -1.70 12.36
N SER A 102 27.35 -1.33 12.90
CA SER A 102 26.87 -1.80 14.20
C SER A 102 25.35 -1.93 14.20
N GLN A 103 24.82 -2.74 15.11
CA GLN A 103 23.38 -2.89 15.32
C GLN A 103 22.71 -1.56 15.71
N LYS A 104 23.39 -0.73 16.52
CA LYS A 104 22.91 0.61 16.87
C LYS A 104 22.81 1.51 15.63
N GLY A 105 23.81 1.46 14.74
CA GLY A 105 23.78 2.18 13.46
C GLY A 105 22.63 1.73 12.57
N ALA A 106 22.38 0.41 12.49
CA ALA A 106 21.24 -0.13 11.75
C ALA A 106 19.91 0.38 12.31
N TRP A 107 19.75 0.36 13.64
CA TRP A 107 18.54 0.85 14.30
C TRP A 107 18.27 2.34 14.02
N VAL A 108 19.31 3.19 14.06
CA VAL A 108 19.18 4.61 13.71
C VAL A 108 18.80 4.79 12.24
N GLY A 109 19.40 4.01 11.33
CA GLY A 109 19.04 4.01 9.91
C GLY A 109 17.57 3.64 9.69
N ASP A 110 17.10 2.58 10.35
CA ASP A 110 15.71 2.11 10.27
C ASP A 110 14.72 3.14 10.83
N LEU A 111 15.09 3.84 11.91
CA LEU A 111 14.30 4.93 12.48
C LEU A 111 14.11 6.06 11.46
N PHE A 112 15.19 6.57 10.88
CA PHE A 112 15.11 7.64 9.87
C PHE A 112 14.35 7.20 8.62
N MET A 113 14.56 5.97 8.14
CA MET A 113 13.82 5.45 6.99
C MET A 113 12.31 5.37 7.26
N SER A 114 11.92 4.93 8.46
CA SER A 114 10.52 4.87 8.86
C SER A 114 9.90 6.26 8.93
N LEU A 115 10.63 7.23 9.50
CA LEU A 115 10.22 8.63 9.60
C LEU A 115 10.03 9.26 8.21
N ILE A 116 11.03 9.14 7.34
CA ILE A 116 11.00 9.69 5.97
C ILE A 116 9.85 9.08 5.18
N SER A 117 9.67 7.75 5.26
CA SER A 117 8.58 7.05 4.57
C SER A 117 7.21 7.53 5.05
N THR A 118 7.06 7.80 6.35
CA THR A 118 5.83 8.33 6.96
C THR A 118 5.54 9.76 6.50
N CYS A 119 6.57 10.62 6.45
CA CYS A 119 6.47 11.98 5.91
C CYS A 119 6.01 11.95 4.45
N GLN A 120 6.66 11.15 3.61
CA GLN A 120 6.29 11.00 2.20
C GLN A 120 4.86 10.48 2.02
N TYR A 121 4.43 9.51 2.83
CA TYR A 121 3.05 9.01 2.81
C TYR A 121 2.05 10.12 3.18
N SER A 122 2.41 10.96 4.15
CA SER A 122 1.62 12.11 4.62
C SER A 122 1.75 13.33 3.71
N LYS A 123 2.53 13.26 2.63
CA LYS A 123 2.88 14.38 1.74
C LYS A 123 3.55 15.57 2.46
N ALA A 124 4.25 15.30 3.56
CA ALA A 124 5.07 16.26 4.28
C ALA A 124 6.54 16.16 3.83
N ASN A 125 7.24 17.30 3.83
CA ASN A 125 8.68 17.34 3.58
C ASN A 125 9.43 16.80 4.82
N PRO A 126 10.19 15.70 4.72
CA PRO A 126 10.87 15.11 5.87
C PRO A 126 11.89 16.04 6.53
N PHE A 127 12.54 16.91 5.76
CA PHE A 127 13.57 17.83 6.27
C PHE A 127 12.96 18.98 7.06
N GLU A 128 11.88 19.57 6.53
CA GLU A 128 11.11 20.61 7.24
C GLU A 128 10.53 20.02 8.53
N TYR A 129 9.92 18.84 8.46
CA TYR A 129 9.37 18.18 9.64
C TYR A 129 10.42 17.93 10.74
N LEU A 130 11.61 17.46 10.37
CA LEU A 130 12.72 17.28 11.33
C LEU A 130 13.21 18.61 11.90
N THR A 131 13.27 19.66 11.08
CA THR A 131 13.64 21.01 11.51
C THR A 131 12.64 21.52 12.54
N GLU A 132 11.34 21.41 12.25
CA GLU A 132 10.27 21.84 13.17
C GLU A 132 10.29 21.08 14.49
N LEU A 133 10.45 19.75 14.44
CA LEU A 133 10.60 18.93 15.66
C LEU A 133 11.79 19.38 16.51
N GLN A 134 12.92 19.73 15.86
CA GLN A 134 14.11 20.17 16.56
C GLN A 134 13.92 21.56 17.19
N MET A 135 13.32 22.51 16.46
CA MET A 135 13.02 23.85 16.97
C MET A 135 12.03 23.80 18.14
N HIS A 136 11.03 22.91 18.07
CA HIS A 136 9.96 22.80 19.05
C HIS A 136 10.09 21.58 19.97
N THR A 137 11.33 21.17 20.28
CA THR A 137 11.62 19.92 21.03
C THR A 137 10.79 19.76 22.32
N LYS A 138 10.58 20.84 23.08
CA LYS A 138 9.79 20.80 24.33
C LYS A 138 8.30 20.57 24.06
N ALA A 139 7.72 21.29 23.11
CA ALA A 139 6.31 21.13 22.74
C ALA A 139 6.05 19.74 22.14
N ALA A 140 6.92 19.29 21.24
CA ALA A 140 6.86 17.95 20.65
C ALA A 140 6.97 16.84 21.70
N ARG A 141 7.85 16.98 22.70
CA ARG A 141 7.96 16.01 23.80
C ARG A 141 6.71 15.98 24.68
N ASN A 142 6.12 17.14 24.96
CA ASN A 142 4.95 17.25 25.83
C ASN A 142 3.66 16.77 25.16
N ASN A 143 3.53 16.93 23.84
CA ASN A 143 2.38 16.45 23.08
C ASN A 143 2.77 15.83 21.73
N PRO A 144 3.36 14.62 21.71
CA PRO A 144 3.86 14.01 20.48
C PRO A 144 2.78 13.79 19.41
N GLN A 145 1.52 13.61 19.82
CA GLN A 145 0.41 13.37 18.89
C GLN A 145 0.08 14.57 18.01
N ALA A 146 0.35 15.80 18.48
CA ALA A 146 0.17 17.02 17.70
C ALA A 146 1.32 17.25 16.69
N TRP A 147 2.47 16.61 16.94
CA TRP A 147 3.70 16.79 16.18
C TRP A 147 3.99 15.62 15.24
N MET A 148 2.95 14.97 14.70
CA MET A 148 3.11 13.90 13.72
C MET A 148 3.25 14.49 12.31
N PRO A 149 3.79 13.73 11.32
CA PRO A 149 4.03 14.28 9.98
C PRO A 149 2.79 14.83 9.25
N TRP A 150 1.57 14.44 9.66
CA TRP A 150 0.32 14.88 9.05
C TRP A 150 -0.36 16.07 9.77
N ASN A 151 0.18 16.53 10.91
CA ASN A 151 -0.44 17.61 11.69
C ASN A 151 0.54 18.60 12.34
N TYR A 152 1.86 18.39 12.24
CA TYR A 152 2.86 19.25 12.87
C TYR A 152 2.75 20.73 12.48
N LEU A 153 2.33 21.05 11.24
CA LEU A 153 2.17 22.44 10.80
C LEU A 153 1.16 23.23 11.64
N ARG A 154 0.05 22.58 12.04
CA ARG A 154 -0.93 23.20 12.95
C ARG A 154 -0.33 23.41 14.34
N ALA A 155 0.46 22.45 14.79
CA ALA A 155 1.14 22.57 16.08
C ALA A 155 2.16 23.72 16.10
N CYS A 156 2.84 23.99 14.98
CA CYS A 156 3.71 25.16 14.84
C CYS A 156 2.90 26.47 14.96
N GLU A 157 1.78 26.58 14.24
CA GLU A 157 0.89 27.75 14.31
C GLU A 157 0.38 28.02 15.74
N ASP A 158 0.01 26.96 16.47
CA ASP A 158 -0.46 27.04 17.86
C ASP A 158 0.64 27.39 18.88
N THR A 159 1.93 27.16 18.55
CA THR A 159 3.06 27.50 19.43
C THR A 159 3.67 28.87 19.17
N ASP A 160 3.44 29.43 17.98
CA ASP A 160 3.88 30.78 17.60
C ASP A 160 2.88 31.87 18.01
N THR A 161 1.71 31.50 18.55
CA THR A 161 0.69 32.40 19.13
C THR A 161 0.79 32.52 20.65
#